data_AF-R6MQ18-F1
#
_entry.id   AF-R6MQ18-F1
#
_cell.length_a   1.000
_cell.length_b   1.000
_cell.length_c   1.000
_cell.angle_alpha   90.00
_cell.angle_beta   90.00
_cell.angle_gamma   90.00
#
_symmetry.space_group_name_H-M   'P 1'
#
loop_
_entity.id
_entity.type
_entity.pdbx_description
1 polymer ?
#
loop_
_entity_poly.entity_id
_entity_poly.type
_entity_poly.pdbx_seq_one_letter_code
_entity_poly.pdbx_strand_id
1 'polypeptide(L)' 'MNIRSIYIDFDKNILEINGFPIKKKTVAYLPRDDGWEISKLFNPNNSTEECDRIRVTLISG' A
#
# COMPACT_ATOMS: atom_id res chain seq x y z
N MET A 1 -14.51 2.48 3.55
CA MET A 1 -13.94 2.97 2.28
C MET A 1 -14.11 1.88 1.24
N ASN A 2 -14.61 2.21 0.05
CA ASN A 2 -14.80 1.23 -1.03
C ASN A 2 -13.68 1.40 -2.06
N ILE A 3 -12.84 0.38 -2.22
CA ILE A 3 -11.68 0.39 -3.11
C ILE A 3 -12.12 -0.15 -4.46
N ARG A 4 -12.18 0.70 -5.49
CA ARG A 4 -12.52 0.35 -6.87
C ARG A 4 -11.29 0.25 -7.77
N SER A 5 -10.27 1.04 -7.46
CA SER A 5 -8.96 0.94 -8.08
C SER A 5 -7.87 1.27 -7.07
N ILE A 6 -6.71 0.67 -7.26
CA ILE A 6 -5.52 0.94 -6.48
C ILE A 6 -4.33 1.04 -7.41
N TYR A 7 -3.49 2.05 -7.20
CA TYR A 7 -2.24 2.21 -7.93
C TYR A 7 -1.11 2.34 -6.91
N ILE A 8 -0.15 1.42 -7.01
CA ILE A 8 1.00 1.32 -6.12
C ILE A 8 2.24 1.24 -6.99
N ASP A 9 3.16 2.19 -6.79
CA ASP A 9 4.48 2.19 -7.40
C ASP A 9 5.51 2.42 -6.30
N PHE A 10 6.25 1.37 -5.94
CA PHE A 10 7.24 1.44 -4.87
C PHE A 10 8.44 2.29 -5.27
N ASP A 11 8.87 2.24 -6.53
CA ASP A 11 10.05 2.95 -7.00
C ASP A 11 9.77 4.46 -7.09
N LYS A 12 8.58 4.83 -7.59
CA LYS A 12 8.14 6.23 -7.68
C LYS A 12 7.52 6.78 -6.40
N ASN A 13 7.37 5.94 -5.37
CA ASN A 13 6.76 6.31 -4.09
C ASN A 13 5.30 6.82 -4.23
N ILE A 14 4.49 6.12 -5.05
CA ILE A 14 3.08 6.46 -5.30
C ILE A 14 2.16 5.45 -4.62
N LEU A 15 1.16 5.96 -3.89
CA LEU A 15 0.04 5.19 -3.35
C LEU A 15 -1.27 5.97 -3.56
N GLU A 16 -2.11 5.47 -4.46
CA GLU A 16 -3.40 6.06 -4.79
C GLU A 16 -4.52 5.04 -4.64
N ILE A 17 -5.66 5.48 -4.11
CA ILE A 17 -6.89 4.70 -4.12
C ILE A 17 -7.97 5.51 -4.83
N ASN A 18 -8.65 4.87 -5.79
CA ASN A 18 -9.67 5.51 -6.61
C ASN A 18 -9.15 6.76 -7.35
N GLY A 19 -7.86 6.80 -7.71
CA GLY A 19 -7.20 7.94 -8.35
C GLY A 19 -6.88 9.11 -7.41
N PHE A 20 -7.04 8.94 -6.09
CA PHE A 20 -6.68 9.95 -5.10
C PHE A 20 -5.44 9.53 -4.30
N PRO A 21 -4.42 10.39 -4.16
CA PRO A 21 -3.25 10.09 -3.36
C PRO A 21 -3.61 9.97 -1.89
N ILE A 22 -3.15 8.88 -1.27
CA ILE A 22 -3.27 8.69 0.17
C ILE A 22 -2.30 9.66 0.86
N LYS A 23 -2.81 10.40 1.85
CA LYS A 23 -2.02 11.35 2.66
C LYS A 23 -1.67 10.82 4.05
N LYS A 24 -2.37 9.77 4.48
CA LYS A 24 -2.13 9.13 5.79
C LYS A 24 -0.87 8.27 5.73
N LYS A 25 -0.27 8.07 6.90
CA LYS A 25 0.82 7.13 7.11
C LYS A 25 0.30 5.72 6.87
N THR A 26 0.80 5.06 5.82
CA THR A 26 0.26 3.78 5.36
C THR A 26 1.37 2.84 4.95
N VAL A 27 1.31 1.59 5.41
CA VAL A 27 2.19 0.52 4.93
C VAL A 27 1.46 -0.29 3.87
N ALA A 28 2.03 -0.40 2.68
CA ALA A 28 1.53 -1.29 1.63
C ALA A 28 2.40 -2.54 1.55
N TYR A 29 1.76 -3.69 1.37
CA TYR A 29 2.37 -5.00 1.14
C TYR A 29 1.98 -5.50 -0.25
N LEU A 30 2.97 -5.80 -1.08
CA LEU A 30 2.78 -6.41 -2.40
C LEU A 30 3.30 -7.85 -2.38
N PRO A 31 2.57 -8.79 -3.01
CA PRO A 31 3.01 -10.17 -3.10
C PRO A 31 4.20 -10.28 -4.07
N ARG A 32 5.07 -11.25 -3.82
CA ARG A 32 6.10 -11.69 -4.76
C ARG A 32 5.87 -13.14 -5.16
N ASP A 33 6.46 -13.50 -6.29
CA ASP A 33 6.41 -14.86 -6.85
C ASP A 33 7.11 -15.90 -5.96
N ASP A 34 8.01 -15.47 -5.08
CA ASP A 34 8.71 -16.34 -4.11
C ASP A 34 7.85 -16.68 -2.86
N GLY A 35 6.60 -16.21 -2.81
CA GLY A 35 5.68 -16.39 -1.70
C GLY A 35 5.88 -15.43 -0.53
N TRP A 36 6.91 -14.57 -0.57
CA TRP A 36 7.11 -13.49 0.39
C TRP A 36 6.45 -12.20 -0.06
N GLU A 37 6.29 -11.27 0.87
CA GLU A 37 5.78 -9.93 0.58
C GLU A 37 6.90 -8.91 0.63
N ILE A 38 6.87 -7.94 -0.29
CA ILE A 38 7.60 -6.69 -0.12
C ILE A 38 6.70 -5.66 0.55
N SER A 39 7.27 -4.83 1.40
CA SER A 39 6.52 -3.75 2.05
C SER A 39 7.21 -2.41 1.92
N LYS A 40 6.40 -1.34 1.89
CA LYS A 40 6.88 0.04 1.91
C LYS A 40 5.96 0.92 2.72
N LEU A 41 6.56 1.80 3.53
CA LEU A 41 5.87 2.84 4.28
C LEU A 41 5.73 4.10 3.42
N PHE A 42 4.49 4.56 3.25
CA PHE A 42 4.11 5.79 2.57
C PHE A 42 3.71 6.87 3.57
N ASN A 43 3.99 8.13 3.22
CA ASN A 43 3.74 9.32 4.04
C ASN A 43 4.18 9.15 5.50
N PRO A 44 5.46 8.81 5.76
CA PRO A 44 5.94 8.72 7.13
C PRO A 44 5.74 10.07 7.82
N ASN A 45 5.28 10.01 9.07
CA ASN A 45 5.20 11.17 9.94
C ASN A 45 5.91 10.85 11.26
N ASN A 46 6.20 11.89 12.05
CA ASN A 46 6.89 11.76 13.34
C ASN A 46 5.98 11.25 14.47
N SER A 47 4.74 10.88 14.17
CA SER A 47 3.81 10.36 15.17
C SER A 47 4.02 8.86 15.38
N THR A 48 3.92 8.44 16.63
CA THR A 48 3.85 7.03 17.05
C THR A 48 2.46 6.43 16.86
N GLU A 49 1.52 7.19 16.29
CA GLU A 49 0.17 6.73 15.94
C GLU A 49 0.18 5.51 15.00
N GLU A 50 -0.93 4.76 15.09
CA GLU A 50 -1.21 3.62 14.23
C GLU A 50 -1.12 3.99 12.74
N CYS A 51 -0.60 3.04 11.95
CA CYS A 51 -0.49 3.17 10.51
C CYS A 51 -1.61 2.37 9.85
N ASP A 52 -2.23 2.96 8.83
CA ASP A 52 -3.11 2.21 7.94
C ASP A 52 -2.30 1.12 7.22
N ARG A 53 -2.94 0.00 6.90
CA ARG A 53 -2.30 -1.12 6.21
C ARG A 53 -3.09 -1.53 4.98
N ILE A 54 -2.39 -1.72 3.87
CA ILE A 54 -2.93 -2.27 2.63
C ILE A 54 -2.14 -3.52 2.29
N ARG A 55 -2.81 -4.66 2.20
CA ARG A 55 -2.18 -5.93 1.79
C ARG A 55 -2.82 -6.42 0.51
N VAL A 56 -2.03 -6.55 -0.55
CA VAL A 56 -2.45 -7.08 -1.84
C VAL A 56 -2.15 -8.58 -1.87
N THR A 57 -3.09 -9.38 -2.34
CA THR A 57 -2.94 -10.83 -2.45
C THR A 57 -3.37 -11.28 -3.83
N LEU A 58 -2.53 -12.08 -4.50
CA LEU A 58 -2.89 -12.74 -5.76
C LEU A 58 -3.61 -14.04 -5.44
N ILE A 59 -4.83 -14.18 -5.94
CA ILE A 59 -5.61 -15.41 -5.82
C ILE A 59 -5.67 -16.01 -7.22
N SER A 60 -5.06 -17.19 -7.39
CA SER A 60 -5.20 -17.97 -8.62
C SER A 60 -6.49 -18.78 -8.53
N GLY A 61 -7.37 -18.63 -9.51
CA GLY A 61 -8.64 -19.36 -9.62
C GLY A 61 -8.52 -20.64 -10.42
#